data_AF-A0A9E6JDV8-F1
#
_entry.id   AF-A0A9E6JDV8-F1
#
_cell.length_a   1.000
_cell.length_b   1.000
_cell.length_c   1.000
_cell.angle_alpha   90.00
_cell.angle_beta   90.00
_cell.angle_gamma   90.00
#
_symmetry.space_group_name_H-M   'P 1'
#
loop_
_entity.id
_entity.type
_entity.pdbx_description
1 polymer ?
#
loop_
_entity_poly.entity_id
_entity_poly.type
_entity_poly.pdbx_seq_one_letter_code
_entity_poly.pdbx_strand_id
1 'polypeptide(L)'
;MTYQSNVRYPSIFAGKYDYAHFIVHMPNGTIQVVAKLQESSGTAMEKLGYTAFDAERTKHDSYLVVCGGQELLRDRRALDFLNEKRHIAPKLRALTVSGLSDYLASELSLEAA
;
A
#
# COMPACT_ATOMS: atom_id res chain seq x y z
N MET A 1 -16.32 10.19 3.66
CA MET A 1 -15.05 9.46 3.89
C MET A 1 -14.51 9.74 5.29
N THR A 2 -14.07 8.72 6.02
CA THR A 2 -13.36 8.86 7.32
C THR A 2 -12.07 8.07 7.28
N TYR A 3 -11.14 8.31 8.20
CA TYR A 3 -9.92 7.51 8.29
C TYR A 3 -9.48 7.28 9.73
N GLN A 4 -8.71 6.21 9.91
CA GLN A 4 -7.97 5.90 11.13
C GLN A 4 -6.49 5.86 10.78
N SER A 5 -5.63 6.36 11.67
CA SER A 5 -4.18 6.31 11.49
C SER A 5 -3.53 5.33 12.47
N ASN A 6 -2.40 4.74 12.08
CA ASN A 6 -1.59 3.86 12.93
C ASN A 6 -2.38 2.67 13.47
N VAL A 7 -3.12 1.99 12.59
CA VAL A 7 -4.02 0.90 12.95
C VAL A 7 -3.24 -0.41 13.05
N ARG A 8 -3.23 -1.00 14.24
CA ARG A 8 -2.54 -2.27 14.52
C ARG A 8 -3.32 -3.46 13.95
N TYR A 9 -2.62 -4.42 13.35
CA TYR A 9 -3.20 -5.68 12.89
C TYR A 9 -2.20 -6.85 13.04
N PRO A 10 -2.67 -8.12 13.04
CA PRO A 10 -1.79 -9.28 13.13
C PRO A 10 -0.82 -9.36 11.95
N SER A 11 0.48 -9.53 12.24
CA SER A 11 1.51 -9.66 11.22
C SER A 11 1.44 -11.02 10.51
N ILE A 12 2.10 -11.12 9.35
CA ILE A 12 2.40 -12.40 8.71
C ILE A 12 3.34 -13.28 9.55
N PHE A 13 4.10 -12.67 10.46
CA PHE A 13 4.99 -13.37 11.39
C PHE A 13 4.24 -13.68 12.70
N ALA A 14 4.24 -14.95 13.10
CA ALA A 14 3.54 -15.42 14.28
C ALA A 14 3.92 -14.62 15.55
N GLY A 15 2.91 -14.23 16.32
CA GLY A 15 3.06 -13.47 17.56
C GLY A 15 3.45 -11.99 17.38
N LYS A 16 3.57 -11.50 16.14
CA LYS A 16 3.88 -10.10 15.84
C LYS A 16 2.66 -9.34 15.34
N TYR A 17 2.77 -8.02 15.38
CA TYR A 17 1.76 -7.10 14.87
C TYR A 17 2.43 -6.08 13.96
N ASP A 18 1.73 -5.76 12.88
CA ASP A 18 2.09 -4.69 11.96
C ASP A 18 1.11 -3.52 12.10
N TYR A 19 1.42 -2.42 11.42
CA TYR A 19 0.64 -1.19 11.48
C TYR A 19 0.34 -0.66 10.09
N ALA A 20 -0.94 -0.43 9.84
CA ALA A 20 -1.37 0.31 8.68
C ALA A 20 -1.16 1.79 8.99
N HIS A 21 -0.55 2.52 8.06
CA HIS A 21 -0.38 3.96 8.25
C HIS A 21 -1.76 4.62 8.29
N PHE A 22 -2.65 4.19 7.39
CA PHE A 22 -4.05 4.56 7.41
C PHE A 22 -4.96 3.39 7.05
N ILE A 23 -6.14 3.38 7.65
CA ILE A 23 -7.32 2.70 7.12
C ILE A 23 -8.31 3.79 6.71
N VAL A 24 -8.62 3.86 5.43
CA VAL A 24 -9.58 4.81 4.86
C VAL A 24 -10.90 4.11 4.64
N HIS A 25 -11.97 4.68 5.20
CA HIS A 25 -13.33 4.22 5.00
C HIS A 25 -14.01 5.06 3.94
N MET A 26 -14.22 4.46 2.78
CA MET A 26 -14.99 5.02 1.68
C MET A 26 -16.40 4.42 1.67
N PRO A 27 -17.36 5.07 1.02
CA PRO A 27 -18.73 4.53 0.92
C PRO A 27 -18.82 3.20 0.18
N ASN A 28 -17.92 2.97 -0.78
CA ASN A 28 -17.84 1.77 -1.61
C ASN A 28 -16.84 0.71 -1.10
N GLY A 29 -16.15 0.96 0.02
CA GLY A 29 -15.17 0.02 0.54
C GLY A 29 -14.16 0.62 1.51
N THR A 30 -13.17 -0.18 1.86
CA THR A 30 -12.10 0.18 2.79
C THR A 30 -10.74 -0.02 2.17
N ILE A 31 -9.84 0.92 2.45
CA ILE A 31 -8.48 0.93 1.91
C ILE A 31 -7.48 0.87 3.04
N GLN A 32 -6.59 -0.11 2.99
CA GLN A 32 -5.40 -0.14 3.83
C GLN A 32 -4.25 0.57 3.11
N VAL A 33 -3.65 1.56 3.77
CA VAL A 33 -2.53 2.34 3.22
C VAL A 33 -1.28 2.06 4.03
N VAL A 34 -0.20 1.69 3.35
CA VAL A 34 1.12 1.48 3.93
C VAL A 34 2.15 2.30 3.16
N ALA A 35 2.88 3.17 3.86
CA ALA A 35 3.95 3.95 3.26
C ALA A 35 5.30 3.20 3.34
N LYS A 36 6.11 3.34 2.28
CA LYS A 36 7.49 2.84 2.20
C LYS A 36 8.38 3.96 1.69
N LEU A 37 9.35 4.39 2.52
CA LEU A 37 10.31 5.44 2.20
C LEU A 37 11.73 4.87 2.26
N GLN A 38 12.54 5.13 1.24
CA GLN A 38 13.97 4.83 1.30
C GLN A 38 14.80 5.82 0.47
N GLU A 39 15.71 6.54 1.13
CA GLU A 39 16.61 7.53 0.52
C GLU A 39 18.03 6.99 0.28
N SER A 40 18.46 5.98 1.04
CA SER A 40 19.83 5.44 0.98
C SER A 40 19.88 4.08 0.30
N SER A 41 20.97 3.78 -0.41
CA SER A 41 21.19 2.50 -1.09
C SER A 41 21.17 1.31 -0.10
N GLY A 42 20.51 0.20 -0.44
CA GLY A 42 20.43 -1.01 0.42
C GLY A 42 19.42 -2.07 -0.05
N THR A 43 19.16 -3.10 0.77
CA THR A 43 18.31 -4.28 0.47
C THR A 43 16.80 -4.02 0.49
N ALA A 44 16.37 -2.97 -0.22
CA ALA A 44 14.98 -2.52 -0.26
C ALA A 44 14.01 -3.60 -0.76
N MET A 45 14.40 -4.31 -1.83
CA MET A 45 13.47 -5.17 -2.58
C MET A 45 13.07 -6.44 -1.84
N GLU A 46 13.96 -7.07 -1.07
CA GLU A 46 13.62 -8.25 -0.27
C GLU A 46 12.54 -7.92 0.77
N LYS A 47 12.62 -6.73 1.38
CA LYS A 47 11.61 -6.26 2.35
C LYS A 47 10.27 -5.92 1.68
N LEU A 48 10.27 -5.54 0.40
CA LEU A 48 9.03 -5.35 -0.35
C LEU A 48 8.32 -6.67 -0.65
N GLY A 49 9.05 -7.79 -0.75
CA GLY A 49 8.44 -9.11 -0.94
C GLY A 49 7.41 -9.45 0.14
N TYR A 50 7.72 -9.16 1.41
CA TYR A 50 6.78 -9.35 2.52
C TYR A 50 5.53 -8.46 2.42
N THR A 51 5.64 -7.31 1.76
CA THR A 51 4.49 -6.39 1.57
C THR A 51 3.44 -7.01 0.64
N ALA A 52 3.86 -7.81 -0.36
CA ALA A 52 2.91 -8.52 -1.21
C ALA A 52 2.14 -9.61 -0.44
N PHE A 53 2.83 -10.37 0.42
CA PHE A 53 2.18 -11.37 1.28
C PHE A 53 1.26 -10.75 2.32
N ASP A 54 1.63 -9.58 2.85
CA ASP A 54 0.76 -8.83 3.76
C ASP A 54 -0.51 -8.33 3.04
N ALA A 55 -0.35 -7.84 1.81
CA ALA A 55 -1.48 -7.38 1.00
C ALA A 55 -2.44 -8.51 0.58
N GLU A 56 -1.94 -9.72 0.35
CA GLU A 56 -2.79 -10.90 0.07
C GLU A 56 -3.73 -11.22 1.25
N ARG A 57 -3.26 -11.01 2.48
CA ARG A 57 -3.99 -11.31 3.71
C ARG A 57 -4.89 -10.18 4.21
N THR A 58 -4.90 -9.04 3.51
CA THR A 58 -5.69 -7.90 3.95
C THR A 58 -7.20 -8.21 3.89
N LYS A 59 -7.89 -7.87 4.97
CA LYS A 59 -9.36 -7.92 5.04
C LYS A 59 -10.04 -6.75 4.33
N HIS A 60 -9.26 -5.74 3.95
CA HIS A 60 -9.75 -4.53 3.29
C HIS A 60 -9.95 -4.78 1.80
N ASP A 61 -10.66 -3.87 1.13
CA ASP A 61 -11.03 -4.02 -0.28
C ASP A 61 -9.87 -3.63 -1.21
N SER A 62 -9.00 -2.73 -0.73
CA SER A 62 -7.78 -2.31 -1.43
C SER A 62 -6.60 -2.17 -0.47
N TYR A 63 -5.39 -2.42 -0.99
CA TYR A 63 -4.13 -2.26 -0.26
C TYR A 63 -3.18 -1.39 -1.07
N LEU A 64 -3.00 -0.15 -0.63
CA LEU A 64 -2.14 0.82 -1.29
C LEU A 64 -0.77 0.86 -0.64
N VAL A 65 0.28 0.59 -1.43
CA VAL A 65 1.66 0.82 -1.03
C VAL A 65 2.11 2.16 -1.59
N VAL A 66 2.29 3.14 -0.72
CA VAL A 66 2.76 4.48 -1.10
C VAL A 66 4.28 4.50 -1.03
N CYS A 67 4.91 4.51 -2.19
CA CYS A 67 6.35 4.48 -2.35
C CYS A 67 6.91 5.90 -2.43
N GLY A 68 7.98 6.16 -1.67
CA GLY A 68 8.73 7.41 -1.68
C GLY A 68 10.23 7.19 -1.52
N GLY A 69 10.99 8.26 -1.77
CA GLY A 69 12.45 8.27 -1.66
C GLY A 69 13.15 7.86 -2.95
N GLN A 70 14.34 8.42 -3.16
CA GLN A 70 15.04 8.32 -4.45
C GLN A 70 15.39 6.87 -4.80
N GLU A 71 15.82 6.06 -3.83
CA GLU A 71 16.25 4.69 -4.09
C GLU A 71 15.10 3.74 -4.37
N LEU A 72 13.97 3.94 -3.69
CA LEU A 72 12.79 3.10 -3.89
C LEU A 72 12.09 3.43 -5.22
N LEU A 73 12.11 4.70 -5.61
CA LEU A 73 11.54 5.17 -6.88
C LEU A 73 12.52 5.14 -8.05
N ARG A 74 13.80 4.83 -7.80
CA ARG A 74 14.83 4.71 -8.84
C ARG A 74 14.37 3.72 -9.91
N ASP A 75 14.31 4.23 -11.14
CA ASP A 75 13.88 3.48 -12.32
C ASP A 75 12.54 2.74 -12.10
N ARG A 76 11.66 3.29 -11.24
CA ARG A 76 10.35 2.74 -10.86
C ARG A 76 10.39 1.33 -10.25
N ARG A 77 11.56 0.82 -9.88
CA ARG A 77 11.78 -0.60 -9.55
C ARG A 77 10.86 -1.12 -8.46
N ALA A 78 10.61 -0.35 -7.41
CA ALA A 78 9.70 -0.78 -6.35
C ALA A 78 8.24 -0.84 -6.79
N LEU A 79 7.80 0.14 -7.60
CA LEU A 79 6.44 0.19 -8.13
C LEU A 79 6.20 -1.02 -9.03
N ASP A 80 7.14 -1.29 -9.93
CA ASP A 80 7.02 -2.39 -10.88
C ASP A 80 7.11 -3.73 -10.14
N PHE A 81 8.10 -3.91 -9.25
CA PHE A 81 8.23 -5.11 -8.44
C PHE A 81 6.96 -5.45 -7.64
N LEU A 82 6.37 -4.46 -6.97
CA LEU A 82 5.16 -4.67 -6.19
C LEU A 82 3.94 -4.92 -7.09
N ASN A 83 3.75 -4.11 -8.13
CA ASN A 83 2.60 -4.26 -9.02
C ASN A 83 2.64 -5.55 -9.85
N GLU A 84 3.82 -6.08 -10.15
CA GLU A 84 3.97 -7.43 -10.71
C GLU A 84 3.37 -8.50 -9.79
N LYS A 85 3.40 -8.33 -8.46
CA LYS A 85 2.83 -9.27 -7.48
C LYS A 85 1.30 -9.24 -7.39
N ARG A 86 0.61 -8.41 -8.18
CA ARG A 86 -0.86 -8.39 -8.20
C ARG A 86 -1.49 -9.73 -8.61
N HIS A 87 -0.75 -10.59 -9.30
CA HIS A 87 -1.20 -11.95 -9.60
C HIS A 87 -1.42 -12.81 -8.35
N ILE A 88 -0.67 -12.58 -7.25
CA ILE A 88 -0.88 -13.24 -5.95
C ILE A 88 -1.63 -12.36 -4.95
N ALA A 89 -1.57 -11.04 -5.08
CA ALA A 89 -2.26 -10.09 -4.21
C ALA A 89 -3.09 -9.11 -5.05
N PRO A 90 -4.28 -9.49 -5.54
CA PRO A 90 -5.05 -8.69 -6.51
C PRO A 90 -5.43 -7.28 -6.01
N LYS A 91 -5.60 -7.15 -4.69
CA LYS A 91 -5.96 -5.90 -3.99
C LYS A 91 -4.78 -4.93 -3.85
N LEU A 92 -3.56 -5.39 -4.10
CA LEU A 92 -2.36 -4.57 -3.98
C LEU A 92 -2.26 -3.58 -5.14
N ARG A 93 -1.91 -2.34 -4.81
CA ARG A 93 -1.48 -1.35 -5.78
C ARG A 93 -0.34 -0.51 -5.20
N ALA A 94 0.81 -0.53 -5.85
CA ALA A 94 1.93 0.34 -5.51
C ALA A 94 1.87 1.63 -6.34
N LEU A 95 2.05 2.76 -5.67
CA LEU A 95 1.92 4.09 -6.27
C LEU A 95 2.85 5.10 -5.57
N THR A 96 3.09 6.24 -6.22
CA THR A 96 3.79 7.39 -5.61
C THR A 96 2.84 8.20 -4.73
N VAL A 97 3.37 9.16 -3.98
CA VAL A 97 2.54 10.15 -3.24
C VAL A 97 1.58 10.89 -4.19
N SER A 98 2.05 11.31 -5.38
CA SER A 98 1.18 11.92 -6.39
C SER A 98 0.09 10.95 -6.86
N GLY A 99 0.45 9.69 -7.15
CA GLY A 99 -0.51 8.67 -7.56
C GLY A 99 -1.55 8.32 -6.49
N LEU A 100 -1.24 8.54 -5.19
CA LEU A 100 -2.23 8.40 -4.11
C LEU A 100 -3.30 9.48 -4.22
N SER A 101 -2.88 10.73 -4.44
CA SER A 101 -3.80 11.85 -4.63
C SER A 101 -4.75 11.57 -5.80
N ASP A 102 -4.21 11.15 -6.94
CA ASP A 102 -4.99 10.84 -8.14
C ASP A 102 -5.97 9.67 -7.90
N TYR A 103 -5.50 8.62 -7.21
CA TYR A 103 -6.33 7.48 -6.85
C TYR A 103 -7.52 7.90 -5.99
N LEU A 104 -7.27 8.64 -4.91
CA LEU A 104 -8.33 9.08 -4.00
C LEU A 104 -9.30 10.04 -4.69
N ALA A 105 -8.81 10.94 -5.54
CA ALA A 105 -9.66 11.84 -6.32
C ALA A 105 -10.59 11.07 -7.28
N SER A 106 -10.09 9.99 -7.90
CA SER A 106 -10.90 9.12 -8.75
C SER A 106 -11.99 8.39 -7.96
N GLU A 107 -11.67 7.83 -6.79
CA GLU A 107 -12.67 7.15 -5.94
C GLU A 107 -13.77 8.10 -5.47
N LEU A 108 -13.41 9.34 -5.12
CA LEU A 108 -14.38 10.37 -4.74
C LEU A 108 -15.23 10.84 -5.92
N SER A 109 -14.69 10.82 -7.14
CA SER A 109 -15.42 11.22 -8.34
C SER A 109 -16.40 10.14 -8.83
N LEU A 110 -16.09 8.86 -8.60
CA LEU A 110 -17.00 7.74 -8.86
C LEU A 110 -18.25 7.79 -7.97
N GLU A 111 -18.17 8.47 -6.82
CA GLU A 111 -19.31 8.71 -5.93
C GLU A 111 -20.28 9.77 -6.47
N ALA A 112 -19.84 10.60 -7.43
CA ALA A 112 -20.63 11.69 -8.01
C ALA A 112 -21.40 11.28 -9.29
N ALA A 113 -21.27 10.02 -9.74
CA ALA A 113 -21.84 9.50 -10.98
C ALA A 113 -23.05 8.59 -10.76
#